data_AF-A0A2U3RE55-F1
#
_entry.id   AF-A0A2U3RE55-F1
#
_cell.length_a   1.000
_cell.length_b   1.000
_cell.length_c   1.000
_cell.angle_alpha   90.00
_cell.angle_beta   90.00
_cell.angle_gamma   90.00
#
_symmetry.space_group_name_H-M   'P 1'
#
loop_
_entity.id
_entity.type
_entity.pdbx_description
1 polymer ?
#
loop_
_entity_poly.entity_id
_entity_poly.type
_entity_poly.pdbx_seq_one_letter_code
_entity_poly.pdbx_strand_id
1 'polypeptide(L)'
;MKLNPIFNKAIEWGLIDKNPVQRIKMHKQESRSRYVTNEEIGRLMAVLKEKENSQLTESQKLAERSGKIFTFISLFTGARKSNVSGMRWDEISLSEKILCIPKTKSKNGKTLYIGLADKLIEVLQTRKLCSKSEWGLPSVKDNSKHISSSTMHRAWAKIRKKAGIQNEQYMILEERLKLG
;
A
#
# COMPACT_ATOMS: atom_id res chain seq x y z
N MET A 1 9.64 -1.81 18.38
CA MET A 1 9.46 -3.05 19.16
C MET A 1 8.82 -2.69 20.49
N LYS A 2 7.72 -3.33 20.89
CA LYS A 2 7.09 -3.06 22.20
C LYS A 2 7.76 -3.97 23.23
N LEU A 3 8.49 -3.38 24.18
CA LEU A 3 9.22 -4.13 25.22
C LEU A 3 8.29 -4.73 26.27
N ASN A 4 7.21 -4.04 26.61
CA ASN A 4 6.30 -4.45 27.67
C ASN A 4 5.64 -5.84 27.39
N PRO A 5 5.09 -6.12 26.19
CA PRO A 5 4.60 -7.46 25.85
C PRO A 5 5.66 -8.57 25.93
N ILE A 6 6.92 -8.27 25.60
CA ILE A 6 8.01 -9.24 25.60
C ILE A 6 8.37 -9.62 27.03
N PHE A 7 8.53 -8.63 27.91
CA PHE A 7 8.81 -8.88 29.32
C PHE A 7 7.63 -9.54 30.04
N ASN A 8 6.38 -9.24 29.66
CA ASN A 8 5.23 -9.98 30.19
C ASN A 8 5.25 -11.46 29.75
N LYS A 9 5.67 -11.76 28.52
CA LYS A 9 5.83 -13.14 28.06
C LYS A 9 6.98 -13.87 28.78
N ALA A 10 8.06 -13.16 29.08
CA ALA A 10 9.17 -13.70 29.86
C ALA A 10 8.76 -14.03 31.31
N ILE A 11 7.87 -13.25 31.92
CA ILE A 11 7.26 -13.58 33.22
C ILE A 11 6.38 -14.82 33.11
N GLU A 12 5.54 -14.91 32.09
CA GLU A 12 4.68 -16.09 31.84
C GLU A 12 5.50 -17.37 31.68
N TRP A 13 6.68 -17.26 31.07
CA TRP A 13 7.63 -18.36 30.92
C TRP A 13 8.53 -18.61 32.15
N GLY A 14 8.37 -17.83 33.23
CA GLY A 14 9.17 -17.96 34.44
C GLY A 14 10.65 -17.59 34.26
N LEU A 15 11.00 -16.84 33.20
CA LEU A 15 12.37 -16.42 32.93
C LEU A 15 12.80 -15.23 33.79
N ILE A 16 11.83 -14.42 34.23
CA ILE A 16 12.04 -13.25 35.10
C ILE A 16 10.83 -13.08 36.02
N ASP A 17 11.04 -12.50 37.20
CA ASP A 17 9.96 -12.31 38.18
C ASP A 17 9.18 -10.99 37.98
N LYS A 18 9.81 -9.99 37.37
CA LYS A 18 9.26 -8.63 37.25
C LYS A 18 9.56 -8.00 35.90
N ASN A 19 8.62 -7.20 35.41
CA ASN A 19 8.75 -6.52 34.14
C ASN A 19 9.52 -5.20 34.33
N PRO A 20 10.74 -5.06 33.78
CA PRO A 20 11.59 -3.90 34.00
C PRO A 20 11.03 -2.60 33.38
N VAL A 21 10.08 -2.71 32.44
CA VAL A 21 9.47 -1.54 31.77
C VAL A 21 8.06 -1.24 32.25
N GLN A 22 7.58 -1.90 33.32
CA GLN A 22 6.20 -1.77 33.81
C GLN A 22 5.83 -0.32 34.20
N ARG A 23 6.79 0.45 34.75
CA ARG A 23 6.57 1.84 35.20
C ARG A 23 6.99 2.88 34.17
N ILE A 24 7.53 2.47 33.02
CA ILE A 24 7.96 3.39 31.97
C ILE A 24 6.71 3.82 31.20
N LYS A 25 6.32 5.09 31.34
CA LYS A 25 5.26 5.67 30.53
C LYS A 25 5.69 5.67 29.06
N MET A 26 4.84 5.12 28.20
CA MET A 26 5.06 5.23 26.77
C MET A 26 5.03 6.70 26.35
N HIS A 27 6.02 7.10 25.56
CA HIS A 27 5.91 8.33 24.79
C HIS A 27 4.70 8.22 23.87
N LYS A 28 3.72 9.11 24.07
CA LYS A 28 2.59 9.22 23.16
C LYS A 28 3.12 9.75 21.84
N GLN A 29 3.06 8.92 20.80
CA GLN A 29 3.18 9.43 19.44
C GLN A 29 1.90 10.16 19.12
N GLU A 30 2.00 11.41 18.72
CA GLU A 30 0.86 12.14 18.18
C GLU A 30 0.37 11.43 16.92
N SER A 31 -0.90 11.04 16.92
CA SER A 31 -1.55 10.50 15.74
C SER A 31 -1.67 11.61 14.69
N ARG A 32 -1.21 11.34 13.48
CA ARG A 32 -1.27 12.28 12.36
C ARG A 32 -2.72 12.35 11.89
N SER A 33 -3.37 13.51 11.99
CA SER A 33 -4.82 13.66 11.84
C SER A 33 -5.29 14.37 10.57
N ARG A 34 -4.43 14.51 9.55
CA ARG A 34 -4.80 15.26 8.34
C ARG A 34 -5.40 14.37 7.25
N TYR A 35 -6.56 14.77 6.76
CA TYR A 35 -7.20 14.21 5.57
C TYR A 35 -6.76 14.93 4.29
N VAL A 36 -6.91 14.27 3.13
CA VAL A 36 -6.66 14.87 1.81
C VAL A 36 -7.89 15.70 1.42
N THR A 37 -7.72 16.98 1.07
CA THR A 37 -8.84 17.83 0.66
C THR A 37 -9.34 17.48 -0.75
N ASN A 38 -10.55 17.91 -1.11
CA ASN A 38 -11.07 17.68 -2.47
C ASN A 38 -10.18 18.28 -3.57
N GLU A 39 -9.60 19.45 -3.32
CA GLU A 39 -8.64 20.09 -4.24
C GLU A 39 -7.38 19.24 -4.41
N GLU A 40 -6.87 18.67 -3.32
CA GLU A 40 -5.70 17.79 -3.34
C GLU A 40 -6.00 16.46 -4.05
N ILE A 41 -7.20 15.91 -3.85
CA ILE A 41 -7.67 14.75 -4.63
C ILE A 41 -7.69 15.13 -6.12
N GLY A 42 -8.21 16.30 -6.49
CA GLY A 42 -8.21 16.80 -7.86
C GLY A 42 -6.81 16.84 -8.48
N ARG A 43 -5.84 17.44 -7.78
CA ARG A 43 -4.44 17.49 -8.22
C ARG A 43 -3.80 16.11 -8.29
N LEU A 44 -4.07 15.24 -7.33
CA LEU A 44 -3.55 13.87 -7.31
C LEU A 44 -4.11 13.06 -8.48
N MET A 45 -5.40 13.16 -8.76
CA MET A 45 -6.03 12.51 -9.90
C MET A 45 -5.49 13.03 -11.23
N ALA A 46 -5.17 14.32 -11.34
CA ALA A 46 -4.49 14.88 -12.52
C ALA A 46 -3.13 14.22 -12.74
N VAL A 47 -2.30 14.08 -11.69
CA VAL A 47 -1.00 13.42 -11.77
C VAL A 47 -1.12 11.93 -12.12
N LEU A 48 -2.15 11.23 -11.62
CA LEU A 48 -2.39 9.83 -11.97
C LEU A 48 -2.80 9.64 -13.45
N LYS A 49 -3.44 10.65 -14.06
CA LYS A 49 -3.85 10.66 -15.47
C LYS A 49 -2.74 11.12 -16.43
N GLU A 50 -1.67 11.73 -15.93
CA GLU A 50 -0.54 12.17 -16.76
C GLU A 50 0.00 11.00 -17.59
N LYS A 51 0.23 11.26 -18.88
CA LYS A 51 0.90 10.33 -19.78
C LYS A 51 2.31 10.01 -19.27
N GLU A 52 2.80 8.85 -19.68
CA GLU A 52 4.16 8.44 -19.36
C GLU A 52 5.18 9.40 -20.00
N ASN A 53 6.24 9.68 -19.27
CA ASN A 53 7.36 10.43 -19.83
C ASN A 53 8.11 9.53 -20.83
N SER A 54 8.15 9.96 -22.10
CA SER A 54 8.81 9.24 -23.20
C SER A 54 10.31 9.05 -23.01
N GLN A 55 10.96 9.91 -22.23
CA GLN A 55 12.41 9.88 -21.95
C GLN A 55 12.81 8.81 -20.93
N LEU A 56 11.86 8.18 -20.24
CA LEU A 56 12.14 7.15 -19.25
C LEU A 56 12.47 5.81 -19.93
N THR A 57 13.31 5.00 -19.28
CA THR A 57 13.50 3.60 -19.67
C THR A 57 12.22 2.78 -19.42
N GLU A 58 12.06 1.64 -20.09
CA GLU A 58 10.88 0.79 -19.86
C GLU A 58 10.74 0.31 -18.41
N SER A 59 11.86 0.05 -17.74
CA SER A 59 11.88 -0.30 -16.32
C SER A 59 11.38 0.84 -15.42
N GLN A 60 11.75 2.08 -15.73
CA GLN A 60 11.26 3.28 -15.03
C GLN A 60 9.77 3.53 -15.32
N LYS A 61 9.33 3.36 -16.58
CA LYS A 61 7.91 3.47 -16.94
C LYS A 61 7.08 2.43 -16.20
N LEU A 62 7.53 1.18 -16.13
CA LEU A 62 6.85 0.13 -15.37
C LEU A 62 6.74 0.48 -13.88
N ALA A 63 7.81 1.02 -13.27
CA ALA A 63 7.78 1.48 -11.88
C ALA A 63 6.73 2.60 -11.69
N GLU A 64 6.69 3.57 -12.59
CA GLU A 64 5.75 4.69 -12.55
C GLU A 64 4.29 4.23 -12.71
N ARG A 65 3.99 3.40 -13.72
CA ARG A 65 2.66 2.79 -13.92
C ARG A 65 2.22 2.04 -12.66
N SER A 66 3.08 1.19 -12.12
CA SER A 66 2.76 0.37 -10.95
C SER A 66 2.52 1.23 -9.72
N GLY A 67 3.29 2.30 -9.55
CA GLY A 67 3.09 3.28 -8.47
C GLY A 67 1.79 4.08 -8.61
N LYS A 68 1.41 4.48 -9.84
CA LYS A 68 0.13 5.15 -10.12
C LYS A 68 -1.05 4.22 -9.80
N ILE A 69 -1.01 2.96 -10.26
CA ILE A 69 -2.03 1.95 -9.97
C ILE A 69 -2.12 1.67 -8.47
N PHE A 70 -0.98 1.46 -7.79
CA PHE A 70 -0.95 1.28 -6.34
C PHE A 70 -1.61 2.45 -5.59
N THR A 71 -1.30 3.69 -5.99
CA THR A 71 -1.86 4.90 -5.39
C THR A 71 -3.36 4.98 -5.62
N PHE A 72 -3.82 4.70 -6.85
CA PHE A 72 -5.23 4.68 -7.19
C PHE A 72 -5.99 3.66 -6.34
N ILE A 73 -5.55 2.40 -6.32
CA ILE A 73 -6.19 1.35 -5.51
C ILE A 73 -6.23 1.75 -4.04
N SER A 74 -5.09 2.17 -3.49
CA SER A 74 -5.01 2.52 -2.06
C SER A 74 -5.89 3.70 -1.67
N LEU A 75 -6.09 4.67 -2.57
CA LEU A 75 -6.96 5.82 -2.36
C LEU A 75 -8.44 5.42 -2.34
N PHE A 76 -8.87 4.61 -3.31
CA PHE A 76 -10.30 4.30 -3.49
C PHE A 76 -10.80 3.08 -2.70
N THR A 77 -9.93 2.11 -2.41
CA THR A 77 -10.35 0.84 -1.79
C THR A 77 -10.15 0.80 -0.28
N GLY A 78 -9.29 1.66 0.27
CA GLY A 78 -8.97 1.57 1.68
C GLY A 78 -8.03 0.42 2.07
N ALA A 79 -7.61 -0.42 1.11
CA ALA A 79 -6.88 -1.65 1.39
C ALA A 79 -5.50 -1.38 2.02
N ARG A 80 -5.00 -2.33 2.83
CA ARG A 80 -3.66 -2.21 3.41
C ARG A 80 -2.61 -2.28 2.31
N LYS A 81 -1.49 -1.57 2.49
CA LYS A 81 -0.36 -1.60 1.57
C LYS A 81 0.02 -3.01 1.16
N SER A 82 0.20 -3.91 2.13
CA SER A 82 0.62 -5.29 1.88
C SER A 82 -0.40 -6.07 1.03
N ASN A 83 -1.69 -5.79 1.20
CA ASN A 83 -2.73 -6.38 0.36
C ASN A 83 -2.68 -5.85 -1.07
N VAL A 84 -2.48 -4.55 -1.27
CA VAL A 84 -2.40 -3.95 -2.62
C VAL A 84 -1.09 -4.34 -3.32
N SER A 85 0.04 -4.27 -2.61
CA SER A 85 1.34 -4.60 -3.19
C SER A 85 1.43 -6.08 -3.52
N GLY A 86 0.93 -6.94 -2.62
CA GLY A 86 0.93 -8.40 -2.77
C GLY A 86 -0.35 -8.95 -3.37
N MET A 87 -1.08 -8.18 -4.17
CA MET A 87 -2.25 -8.71 -4.87
C MET A 87 -1.82 -9.56 -6.06
N ARG A 88 -2.41 -10.75 -6.17
CA ARG A 88 -2.25 -11.64 -7.32
C ARG A 88 -3.39 -11.45 -8.30
N TRP A 89 -3.23 -11.91 -9.53
CA TRP A 89 -4.31 -11.83 -10.50
C TRP A 89 -5.47 -12.80 -10.21
N ASP A 90 -5.19 -13.95 -9.57
CA ASP A 90 -6.22 -14.90 -9.13
C ASP A 90 -7.09 -14.34 -7.99
N GLU A 91 -6.62 -13.28 -7.32
CA GLU A 91 -7.36 -12.51 -6.32
C GLU A 91 -8.23 -11.39 -6.92
N ILE A 92 -8.17 -11.17 -8.24
CA ILE A 92 -8.90 -10.10 -8.92
C ILE A 92 -9.88 -10.70 -9.92
N SER A 93 -11.18 -10.51 -9.67
CA SER A 93 -12.21 -10.76 -10.68
C SER A 93 -12.43 -9.49 -11.50
N LEU A 94 -11.98 -9.51 -12.76
CA LEU A 94 -12.17 -8.39 -13.68
C LEU A 94 -13.63 -8.28 -14.17
N SER A 95 -14.37 -9.39 -14.23
CA SER A 95 -15.80 -9.39 -14.62
C SER A 95 -16.67 -8.81 -13.51
N GLU A 96 -16.48 -9.30 -12.29
CA GLU A 96 -17.24 -8.86 -11.12
C GLU A 96 -16.73 -7.54 -10.54
N LYS A 97 -15.59 -7.06 -11.03
CA LYS A 97 -14.91 -5.85 -10.58
C LYS A 97 -14.58 -5.91 -9.08
N ILE A 98 -14.06 -7.05 -8.62
CA ILE A 98 -13.79 -7.32 -7.20
C ILE A 98 -12.32 -7.67 -6.99
N LEU A 99 -11.72 -7.08 -5.96
CA LEU A 99 -10.50 -7.57 -5.32
C LEU A 99 -10.87 -8.42 -4.09
N CYS A 100 -10.51 -9.70 -4.12
CA CYS A 100 -10.66 -10.64 -3.02
C CYS A 100 -9.37 -10.67 -2.19
N ILE A 101 -9.43 -10.25 -0.94
CA ILE A 101 -8.33 -10.39 0.02
C ILE A 101 -8.60 -11.65 0.85
N PRO A 102 -7.85 -12.75 0.66
CA PRO A 102 -8.09 -13.99 1.37
C PRO A 102 -7.84 -13.84 2.87
N LYS A 103 -8.50 -14.68 3.67
CA LYS A 103 -8.33 -14.70 5.14
C LYS A 103 -6.87 -14.78 5.60
N THR A 104 -6.01 -15.47 4.85
CA THR A 104 -4.57 -15.63 5.14
C THR A 104 -3.79 -14.31 5.03
N LYS A 105 -4.30 -13.34 4.27
CA LYS A 105 -3.73 -12.00 4.10
C LYS A 105 -4.51 -10.93 4.89
N SER A 106 -5.53 -11.32 5.65
CA SER A 106 -6.39 -10.41 6.40
C SER A 106 -6.02 -10.40 7.88
N LYS A 107 -5.81 -9.19 8.44
CA LYS A 107 -5.46 -9.01 9.85
C LYS A 107 -6.44 -9.67 10.82
N ASN A 108 -7.71 -9.76 10.44
CA ASN A 108 -8.78 -10.26 11.30
C ASN A 108 -9.18 -11.71 10.94
N GLY A 109 -8.42 -12.40 10.09
CA GLY A 109 -8.71 -13.78 9.68
C GLY A 109 -9.98 -13.98 8.85
N LYS A 110 -10.56 -12.90 8.30
CA LYS A 110 -11.75 -12.93 7.44
C LYS A 110 -11.41 -12.52 6.02
N THR A 111 -11.96 -13.23 5.04
CA THR A 111 -11.88 -12.82 3.62
C THR A 111 -12.63 -11.50 3.45
N LEU A 112 -12.06 -10.59 2.66
CA LEU A 112 -12.67 -9.30 2.32
C LEU A 112 -12.85 -9.22 0.81
N TYR A 113 -14.00 -8.72 0.38
CA TYR A 113 -14.28 -8.41 -1.02
C TYR A 113 -14.40 -6.91 -1.16
N ILE A 114 -13.60 -6.33 -2.05
CA ILE A 114 -13.58 -4.89 -2.29
C ILE A 114 -13.96 -4.62 -3.73
N GLY A 115 -15.02 -3.83 -3.94
CA GLY A 115 -15.42 -3.35 -5.26
C GLY A 115 -14.37 -2.41 -5.85
N LEU A 116 -14.13 -2.56 -7.15
CA LEU A 116 -13.18 -1.77 -7.93
C LEU A 116 -13.93 -0.88 -8.92
N ALA A 117 -13.50 0.37 -9.05
CA ALA A 117 -14.07 1.31 -10.00
C ALA A 117 -13.81 0.89 -11.46
N ASP A 118 -14.74 1.18 -12.37
CA ASP A 118 -14.63 0.83 -13.80
C ASP A 118 -13.31 1.29 -14.42
N LYS A 119 -12.91 2.53 -14.11
CA LYS A 119 -11.66 3.10 -14.61
C LYS A 119 -10.43 2.30 -14.17
N LEU A 120 -10.45 1.71 -12.98
CA LEU A 120 -9.38 0.85 -12.51
C LEU A 120 -9.41 -0.50 -13.22
N ILE A 121 -10.59 -1.05 -13.48
CA ILE A 121 -10.75 -2.30 -14.23
C ILE A 121 -10.18 -2.17 -15.64
N GLU A 122 -10.45 -1.08 -16.35
CA GLU A 122 -9.85 -0.80 -17.67
C GLU A 122 -8.31 -0.82 -17.62
N VAL A 123 -7.73 -0.19 -16.60
CA VAL A 123 -6.28 -0.14 -16.39
C VAL A 123 -5.71 -1.52 -16.05
N LEU A 124 -6.41 -2.29 -15.20
CA LEU A 124 -5.99 -3.63 -14.80
C LEU A 124 -6.13 -4.63 -15.95
N GLN A 125 -7.17 -4.54 -16.78
CA GLN A 125 -7.35 -5.36 -17.98
C GLN A 125 -6.20 -5.13 -18.97
N THR A 126 -5.93 -3.87 -19.33
CA THR A 126 -4.80 -3.51 -20.21
C THR A 126 -3.49 -4.05 -19.66
N ARG A 127 -3.27 -3.91 -18.35
CA ARG A 127 -2.06 -4.42 -17.69
C ARG A 127 -1.97 -5.94 -17.71
N LYS A 128 -3.07 -6.65 -17.47
CA LYS A 128 -3.12 -8.12 -17.45
C LYS A 128 -2.69 -8.69 -18.81
N LEU A 129 -3.13 -8.08 -19.92
CA LEU A 129 -2.76 -8.48 -21.28
C LEU A 129 -1.25 -8.37 -21.52
N CYS A 130 -0.59 -7.37 -20.96
CA CYS A 130 0.84 -7.14 -21.14
C CYS A 130 1.71 -7.82 -20.05
N SER A 131 1.12 -8.44 -19.03
CA SER A 131 1.85 -9.00 -17.88
C SER A 131 2.06 -10.49 -18.00
N LYS A 132 3.31 -10.93 -17.78
CA LYS A 132 3.67 -12.35 -17.61
C LYS A 132 3.80 -12.77 -16.15
N SER A 133 3.51 -11.87 -15.21
CA SER A 133 3.60 -12.13 -13.77
C SER A 133 2.29 -12.65 -13.20
N GLU A 134 2.38 -13.48 -12.17
CA GLU A 134 1.23 -13.81 -11.31
C GLU A 134 0.74 -12.62 -10.47
N TRP A 135 1.61 -11.64 -10.24
CA TRP A 135 1.31 -10.45 -9.44
C TRP A 135 0.61 -9.38 -10.27
N GLY A 136 -0.38 -8.71 -9.66
CA GLY A 136 -1.01 -7.53 -10.25
C GLY A 136 -0.02 -6.37 -10.40
N LEU A 137 0.92 -6.26 -9.47
CA LEU A 137 2.00 -5.27 -9.46
C LEU A 137 3.36 -5.95 -9.32
N PRO A 138 3.97 -6.48 -10.41
CA PRO A 138 5.29 -7.08 -10.36
C PRO A 138 6.41 -6.11 -9.98
N SER A 139 7.48 -6.65 -9.42
CA SER A 139 8.75 -5.96 -9.24
C SER A 139 9.43 -5.76 -10.60
N VAL A 140 9.99 -4.57 -10.78
CA VAL A 140 10.73 -4.20 -11.98
C VAL A 140 12.02 -5.02 -12.15
N LYS A 141 12.60 -5.51 -11.04
CA LYS A 141 13.85 -6.29 -11.04
C LYS A 141 13.63 -7.78 -11.22
N ASP A 142 12.46 -8.27 -10.81
CA ASP A 142 12.18 -9.70 -10.69
C ASP A 142 10.67 -9.92 -10.85
N ASN A 143 10.27 -10.43 -12.01
CA ASN A 143 8.87 -10.57 -12.38
C ASN A 143 8.14 -11.68 -11.57
N SER A 144 8.88 -12.53 -10.85
CA SER A 144 8.33 -13.53 -9.91
C SER A 144 7.94 -12.95 -8.56
N LYS A 145 8.31 -11.69 -8.28
CA LYS A 145 8.01 -10.99 -7.03
C LYS A 145 7.09 -9.82 -7.28
N HIS A 146 6.33 -9.44 -6.26
CA HIS A 146 5.56 -8.20 -6.29
C HIS A 146 6.44 -6.96 -6.10
N ILE A 147 5.87 -5.79 -6.37
CA ILE A 147 6.51 -4.49 -6.25
C ILE A 147 7.12 -4.28 -4.85
N SER A 148 8.34 -3.75 -4.81
CA SER A 148 9.04 -3.49 -3.56
C SER A 148 8.49 -2.25 -2.84
N SER A 149 8.59 -2.27 -1.50
CA SER A 149 8.25 -1.12 -0.64
C SER A 149 8.96 0.17 -1.07
N SER A 150 10.25 0.07 -1.39
CA SER A 150 11.06 1.22 -1.83
C SER A 150 10.58 1.81 -3.15
N THR A 151 10.13 0.98 -4.09
CA THR A 151 9.61 1.46 -5.37
C THR A 151 8.27 2.19 -5.17
N MET A 152 7.39 1.65 -4.33
CA MET A 152 6.13 2.32 -3.98
C MET A 152 6.37 3.66 -3.28
N HIS A 153 7.28 3.71 -2.31
CA HIS A 153 7.61 4.95 -1.59
C HIS A 153 8.16 6.03 -2.54
N ARG A 154 9.06 5.65 -3.46
CA ARG A 154 9.59 6.57 -4.47
C ARG A 154 8.50 7.09 -5.40
N ALA A 155 7.63 6.20 -5.89
CA ALA A 155 6.52 6.61 -6.74
C ALA A 155 5.56 7.55 -6.01
N TRP A 156 5.21 7.24 -4.77
CA TRP A 156 4.36 8.08 -3.93
C TRP A 156 4.98 9.45 -3.65
N ALA A 157 6.29 9.51 -3.36
CA ALA A 157 7.01 10.77 -3.18
C ALA A 157 6.96 11.64 -4.44
N LYS A 158 7.14 11.04 -5.63
CA LYS A 158 7.04 11.75 -6.92
C LYS A 158 5.62 12.26 -7.17
N ILE A 159 4.60 11.43 -6.95
CA ILE A 159 3.18 11.78 -7.16
C ILE A 159 2.78 12.92 -6.22
N ARG A 160 3.07 12.81 -4.92
CA ARG A 160 2.78 13.88 -3.95
C ARG A 160 3.45 15.19 -4.29
N LYS A 161 4.74 15.15 -4.63
CA LYS A 161 5.52 16.34 -4.98
C LYS A 161 4.87 17.05 -6.18
N LYS A 162 4.51 16.30 -7.23
CA LYS A 162 3.82 16.85 -8.41
C LYS A 162 2.43 17.40 -8.07
N ALA A 163 1.69 16.74 -7.18
CA ALA A 163 0.36 17.18 -6.77
C ALA A 163 0.38 18.39 -5.80
N GLY A 164 1.55 18.93 -5.43
CA GLY A 164 1.66 20.03 -4.48
C GLY A 164 1.21 19.66 -3.07
N ILE A 165 1.33 18.38 -2.72
CA ILE A 165 0.86 17.81 -1.46
C ILE A 165 2.01 17.91 -0.44
N GLN A 166 2.06 19.03 0.30
CA GLN A 166 3.10 19.31 1.31
C GLN A 166 2.73 18.61 2.63
N ASN A 167 3.32 17.44 2.88
CA ASN A 167 3.56 16.81 4.20
C ASN A 167 3.76 15.29 4.08
N GLU A 168 4.45 14.71 5.04
CA GLU A 168 4.52 13.26 5.27
C GLU A 168 3.36 12.77 6.16
N GLN A 169 2.30 13.57 6.35
CA GLN A 169 1.30 13.31 7.40
C GLN A 169 -0.08 12.94 6.86
N TYR A 170 -0.13 12.32 5.67
CA TYR A 170 -1.40 11.90 5.05
C TYR A 170 -1.82 10.51 5.54
N MET A 171 -2.95 10.47 6.24
CA MET A 171 -3.55 9.25 6.79
C MET A 171 -3.79 8.13 5.77
N ILE A 172 -4.17 8.47 4.54
CA ILE A 172 -4.65 7.46 3.57
C ILE A 172 -3.52 6.52 3.13
N LEU A 173 -2.29 7.02 3.07
CA LEU A 173 -1.14 6.26 2.57
C LEU A 173 -0.06 6.05 3.63
N GLU A 174 0.27 6.98 4.52
CA GLU A 174 1.40 6.78 5.43
C GLU A 174 1.15 5.78 6.57
N GLU A 175 0.00 5.81 7.25
CA GLU A 175 -0.32 4.79 8.26
C GLU A 175 -0.45 3.39 7.63
N ARG A 176 -0.95 3.33 6.39
CA ARG A 176 -1.04 2.08 5.64
C ARG A 176 0.30 1.62 5.07
N LEU A 177 1.23 2.54 4.79
CA LEU A 177 2.58 2.26 4.32
C LEU A 177 3.52 1.84 5.46
N LYS A 178 3.25 2.27 6.70
CA LYS A 178 4.02 1.98 7.93
C LYS A 178 3.61 0.70 8.65
N LEU A 179 2.40 0.17 8.41
CA LEU A 179 1.93 -1.10 8.98
C LEU A 179 2.28 -2.32 8.09
N GLY A 180 3.52 -2.35 7.58
CA GLY A 180 4.12 -3.52 6.96
C GLY A 180 4.74 -4.42 8.03
#